data_AF-A0A1I7S7T5-F1
#
_entry.id   AF-A0A1I7S7T5-F1
#
_cell.length_a   1.000
_cell.length_b   1.000
_cell.length_c   1.000
_cell.angle_alpha   90.00
_cell.angle_beta   90.00
_cell.angle_gamma   90.00
#
_symmetry.space_group_name_H-M   'P 1'
#
loop_
_entity.id
_entity.type
_entity.pdbx_description
1 polymer ?
#
loop_
_entity_poly.entity_id
_entity_poly.type
_entity_poly.pdbx_seq_one_letter_code
_entity_poly.pdbx_strand_id
1 'polypeptide(L)'
;MGALLDESELPTQFSLTVFHIYEYVAFFVTVWIVALTVVIIEGSKKSVFTDGTFSTGCFGKFKQIPSSSTYRSILFDAMCTFIGAVTLFPIPCYYGINAAGAISGNSQTVYFFIGVGAEIGKVCAIVLQLEYRYQQAQLAHSKYRYICSLLQGWPELILKAALVVFFLAVILIPFLIALPNRQEQLALLASLDPVLGKIIEEHPSIQCFASGTDSKIVLAIPFCIVMCLPFVGAAALSLIYSSIRQHQMSAKTHKMQMMLFWSLFAQMTALFFLIIVPLLVYLGGPIFGMRNIPAFSVSLLLDGFCTFIGSVTLFPIPCYYGTSVFGSVSGCAQKIYFFCGVGAEIGKVTAIVFQMEYRYYQAQSSTSKYRLLCGHLQGRAEVGVRLLVLVTFLIAILGPFAIFYPDQQDQLALLASLDPLLARLIEQNPSLQCFSSGVDATKVVIVPVTILFILPFVGAAALFVIYVSIERQHFTAKTKRLQMMLFWSLFSQMTTLFLLMIVPLFICLCPPIFGWRNAPKISIYVFFPILLHTPIDCIMLLYFIRPYRRFVIRHFQRFKTKNLSSITPSASVQLVTQRGSISSFSP
;
A
#
# COMPACT_ATOMS: atom_id res chain seq x y z
N MET A 1 -1.51 -23.07 -41.65
CA MET A 1 -1.05 -23.17 -40.25
C MET A 1 -2.27 -23.54 -39.42
N GLY A 2 -2.14 -24.37 -38.37
CA GLY A 2 -3.26 -24.61 -37.46
C GLY A 2 -3.67 -23.30 -36.78
N ALA A 3 -4.94 -23.18 -36.36
CA ALA A 3 -5.42 -22.01 -35.61
C ALA A 3 -4.49 -21.74 -34.42
N LEU A 4 -4.08 -20.48 -34.24
CA LEU A 4 -3.18 -20.08 -33.15
C LEU A 4 -3.92 -20.11 -31.82
N LEU A 5 -5.20 -19.76 -31.84
CA LEU A 5 -6.10 -19.78 -30.70
C LEU A 5 -7.46 -20.35 -31.11
N ASP A 6 -8.08 -21.18 -30.27
CA ASP A 6 -9.45 -21.67 -30.46
C ASP A 6 -10.42 -20.81 -29.63
N GLU A 7 -11.61 -20.49 -30.17
CA GLU A 7 -12.64 -19.74 -29.43
C GLU A 7 -13.05 -20.47 -28.14
N SER A 8 -13.00 -21.81 -28.16
CA SER A 8 -13.23 -22.65 -26.98
C SER A 8 -12.15 -22.53 -25.91
N GLU A 9 -11.00 -21.91 -26.18
CA GLU A 9 -9.93 -21.64 -25.21
C GLU A 9 -10.12 -20.28 -24.51
N LEU A 10 -10.94 -19.39 -25.06
CA LEU A 10 -11.25 -18.08 -24.48
C LEU A 10 -12.22 -18.19 -23.30
N PRO A 11 -12.10 -17.31 -22.30
CA PRO A 11 -13.03 -17.30 -21.18
C PRO A 11 -14.44 -16.90 -21.63
N THR A 12 -15.45 -17.57 -21.09
CA THR A 12 -16.85 -17.22 -21.38
C THR A 12 -17.21 -15.89 -20.70
N GLN A 13 -18.20 -15.17 -21.22
CA GLN A 13 -18.73 -13.95 -20.58
C GLN A 13 -19.19 -14.18 -19.13
N PHE A 14 -19.73 -15.37 -18.84
CA PHE A 14 -20.07 -15.78 -17.48
C PHE A 14 -18.82 -15.89 -16.60
N SER A 15 -17.74 -16.53 -17.08
CA SER A 15 -16.46 -16.63 -16.37
C SER A 15 -15.86 -15.26 -16.07
N LEU A 16 -15.89 -14.34 -17.04
CA LEU A 16 -15.42 -12.96 -16.86
C LEU A 16 -16.26 -12.20 -15.83
N THR A 17 -17.59 -12.36 -15.86
CA THR A 17 -18.48 -11.74 -14.87
C THR A 17 -18.19 -12.23 -13.45
N VAL A 18 -18.04 -13.55 -13.28
CA VAL A 18 -17.66 -14.15 -11.98
C VAL A 18 -16.30 -13.63 -11.51
N PHE A 19 -15.34 -13.51 -12.44
CA PHE A 19 -14.03 -12.96 -12.17
C PHE A 19 -14.11 -11.53 -11.63
N HIS A 20 -14.85 -10.64 -12.28
CA HIS A 20 -15.04 -9.26 -11.79
C HIS A 20 -15.68 -9.20 -10.41
N ILE A 21 -16.76 -9.96 -10.18
CA ILE A 21 -17.41 -10.00 -8.86
C ILE A 21 -16.39 -10.41 -7.80
N TYR A 22 -15.59 -11.42 -8.09
CA TYR A 22 -14.56 -11.86 -7.18
C TYR A 22 -13.49 -10.79 -6.93
N GLU A 23 -12.98 -10.12 -7.97
CA GLU A 23 -11.97 -9.06 -7.83
C GLU A 23 -12.46 -7.97 -6.87
N TYR A 24 -13.69 -7.49 -7.04
CA TYR A 24 -14.27 -6.48 -6.15
C TYR A 24 -14.44 -6.99 -4.72
N VAL A 25 -14.87 -8.25 -4.55
CA VAL A 25 -15.01 -8.87 -3.22
C VAL A 25 -13.64 -9.03 -2.56
N ALA A 26 -12.65 -9.56 -3.27
CA ALA A 26 -11.29 -9.76 -2.76
C ALA A 26 -10.65 -8.43 -2.38
N PHE A 27 -10.85 -7.39 -3.19
CA PHE A 27 -10.39 -6.05 -2.90
C PHE A 27 -11.06 -5.47 -1.64
N PHE A 28 -12.39 -5.55 -1.54
CA PHE A 28 -13.11 -5.06 -0.35
C PHE A 28 -12.68 -5.80 0.92
N VAL A 29 -12.54 -7.13 0.84
CA VAL A 29 -12.03 -7.99 1.91
C VAL A 29 -10.61 -7.57 2.30
N THR A 30 -9.75 -7.28 1.33
CA THR A 30 -8.39 -6.78 1.55
C THR A 30 -8.39 -5.46 2.33
N VAL A 31 -9.12 -4.46 1.85
CA VAL A 31 -9.23 -3.16 2.54
C VAL A 31 -9.73 -3.34 3.96
N TRP A 32 -10.80 -4.12 4.14
CA TRP A 32 -11.41 -4.34 5.45
C TRP A 32 -10.47 -5.06 6.42
N ILE A 33 -9.82 -6.15 6.00
CA ILE A 33 -8.90 -6.92 6.83
C ILE A 33 -7.64 -6.12 7.15
N VAL A 34 -7.07 -5.41 6.18
CA VAL A 34 -5.89 -4.55 6.39
C VAL A 34 -6.23 -3.45 7.40
N ALA A 35 -7.38 -2.79 7.25
CA ALA A 35 -7.85 -1.78 8.20
C ALA A 35 -8.04 -2.35 9.61
N LEU A 36 -8.71 -3.49 9.73
CA LEU A 36 -8.90 -4.19 11.00
C LEU A 36 -7.56 -4.57 11.65
N THR A 37 -6.62 -5.07 10.85
CA THR A 37 -5.29 -5.49 11.30
C THR A 37 -4.51 -4.30 11.85
N VAL A 38 -4.52 -3.17 11.15
CA VAL A 38 -3.94 -1.91 11.63
C VAL A 38 -4.56 -1.47 12.96
N VAL A 39 -5.89 -1.48 13.06
CA VAL A 39 -6.60 -1.10 14.29
C VAL A 39 -6.21 -2.01 15.45
N ILE A 40 -6.08 -3.32 15.23
CA ILE A 40 -5.63 -4.28 16.24
C ILE A 40 -4.17 -4.05 16.64
N ILE A 41 -3.28 -3.84 15.67
CA ILE A 41 -1.87 -3.56 15.95
C ILE A 41 -1.74 -2.31 16.81
N GLU A 42 -2.45 -1.24 16.48
CA GLU A 42 -2.45 -0.01 17.27
C GLU A 42 -3.14 -0.18 18.64
N GLY A 43 -4.27 -0.87 18.68
CA GLY A 43 -5.02 -1.13 19.90
C GLY A 43 -4.29 -2.04 20.90
N SER A 44 -3.57 -3.05 20.42
CA SER A 44 -2.82 -3.99 21.26
C SER A 44 -1.69 -3.31 22.05
N LYS A 45 -1.07 -2.26 21.50
CA LYS A 45 -0.09 -1.43 22.21
C LYS A 45 -0.71 -0.78 23.45
N LYS A 46 -2.03 -0.51 23.45
CA LYS A 46 -2.77 0.09 24.58
C LYS A 46 -2.94 -0.89 25.74
N SER A 47 -3.22 -2.17 25.45
CA SER A 47 -3.54 -3.17 26.46
C SER A 47 -2.35 -3.74 27.24
N VAL A 48 -1.14 -3.73 26.69
CA VAL A 48 0.05 -4.31 27.35
C VAL A 48 0.60 -3.41 28.47
N PHE A 49 0.23 -2.13 28.47
CA PHE A 49 0.75 -1.13 29.43
C PHE A 49 -0.11 -0.95 30.68
N THR A 50 -1.33 -1.50 30.70
CA THR A 50 -2.27 -1.34 31.83
C THR A 50 -2.03 -2.30 32.99
N ASP A 51 -1.19 -3.33 32.85
CA ASP A 51 -0.90 -4.31 33.91
C ASP A 51 0.17 -3.84 34.93
N GLY A 52 0.18 -2.55 35.29
CA GLY A 52 0.66 -2.07 36.60
C GLY A 52 2.17 -1.91 36.86
N THR A 53 3.09 -2.14 35.92
CA THR A 53 4.55 -2.03 36.19
C THR A 53 5.32 -0.97 35.40
N PHE A 54 4.65 -0.12 34.62
CA PHE A 54 5.30 1.02 33.95
C PHE A 54 4.44 2.28 34.05
N SER A 55 5.01 3.33 34.66
CA SER A 55 4.39 4.64 34.89
C SER A 55 3.68 5.20 33.64
N THR A 56 2.38 5.44 33.80
CA THR A 56 1.37 5.70 32.76
C THR A 56 1.33 7.15 32.25
N GLY A 57 2.08 8.07 32.85
CA GLY A 57 1.93 9.51 32.58
C GLY A 57 2.42 9.98 31.21
N CYS A 58 3.46 9.37 30.63
CA CYS A 58 4.13 9.93 29.43
C CYS A 58 3.82 9.18 28.12
N PHE A 59 3.39 7.92 28.18
CA PHE A 59 3.16 7.07 26.99
C PHE A 59 1.73 7.15 26.41
N GLY A 60 0.77 7.74 27.13
CA GLY A 60 -0.62 7.86 26.67
C GLY A 60 -0.79 8.74 25.43
N LYS A 61 -0.09 9.88 25.39
CA LYS A 61 -0.14 10.86 24.28
C LYS A 61 0.57 10.38 23.02
N PHE A 62 1.59 9.52 23.17
CA PHE A 62 2.36 8.95 22.06
C PHE A 62 1.51 8.05 21.13
N LYS A 63 0.37 7.53 21.60
CA LYS A 63 -0.47 6.57 20.86
C LYS A 63 -1.43 7.20 19.86
N GLN A 64 -1.80 8.47 20.02
CA GLN A 64 -2.86 9.08 19.23
C GLN A 64 -2.38 9.56 17.85
N ILE A 65 -1.07 9.83 17.71
CA ILE A 65 -0.45 10.37 16.49
C ILE A 65 -0.11 9.27 15.46
N PRO A 66 0.39 8.08 15.83
CA PRO A 66 0.59 6.98 14.88
C PRO A 66 -0.73 6.44 14.33
N SER A 67 -1.75 6.30 15.17
CA SER A 67 -3.06 5.79 14.75
C SER A 67 -3.78 6.70 13.76
N SER A 68 -3.64 8.02 13.89
CA SER A 68 -4.25 8.97 12.95
C SER A 68 -3.56 8.93 11.58
N SER A 69 -2.24 8.74 11.54
CA SER A 69 -1.48 8.58 10.30
C SER A 69 -1.87 7.31 9.54
N THR A 70 -2.03 6.18 10.23
CA THR A 70 -2.39 4.93 9.55
C THR A 70 -3.84 4.94 9.08
N TYR A 71 -4.77 5.51 9.86
CA TYR A 71 -6.16 5.69 9.43
C TYR A 71 -6.26 6.57 8.18
N ARG A 72 -5.55 7.70 8.16
CA ARG A 72 -5.53 8.61 7.01
C ARG A 72 -4.86 7.97 5.79
N SER A 73 -3.84 7.13 5.97
CA SER A 73 -3.24 6.36 4.86
C SER A 73 -4.23 5.37 4.28
N ILE A 74 -4.89 4.57 5.11
CA ILE A 74 -5.91 3.61 4.63
C ILE A 74 -7.06 4.34 3.93
N LEU A 75 -7.51 5.46 4.50
CA LEU A 75 -8.56 6.27 3.89
C LEU A 75 -8.13 6.79 2.52
N PHE A 76 -6.92 7.33 2.41
CA PHE A 76 -6.36 7.79 1.13
C PHE A 76 -6.23 6.64 0.13
N ASP A 77 -5.66 5.51 0.53
CA ASP A 77 -5.44 4.35 -0.34
C ASP A 77 -6.79 3.76 -0.82
N ALA A 78 -7.78 3.70 0.07
CA ALA A 78 -9.15 3.33 -0.27
C ALA A 78 -9.79 4.35 -1.22
N MET A 79 -9.57 5.65 -1.02
CA MET A 79 -10.10 6.68 -1.92
C MET A 79 -9.45 6.65 -3.29
N CYS A 80 -8.11 6.57 -3.39
CA CYS A 80 -7.41 6.44 -4.66
C CYS A 80 -7.91 5.24 -5.46
N THR A 81 -8.14 4.13 -4.75
CA THR A 81 -8.80 2.95 -5.28
C THR A 81 -10.22 3.27 -5.76
N PHE A 82 -11.11 3.77 -4.91
CA PHE A 82 -12.51 3.99 -5.27
C PHE A 82 -12.69 5.03 -6.37
N ILE A 83 -11.75 5.97 -6.50
CA ILE A 83 -11.76 6.98 -7.54
C ILE A 83 -11.27 6.37 -8.86
N GLY A 84 -10.09 5.74 -8.86
CA GLY A 84 -9.39 5.41 -10.09
C GLY A 84 -9.30 6.67 -10.96
N ALA A 85 -8.64 7.72 -10.48
CA ALA A 85 -8.66 8.99 -11.20
C ALA A 85 -7.88 8.87 -12.51
N VAL A 86 -8.56 8.97 -13.65
CA VAL A 86 -7.92 9.16 -14.95
C VAL A 86 -7.81 10.65 -15.18
N THR A 87 -6.57 11.12 -15.26
CA THR A 87 -6.26 12.53 -15.44
C THR A 87 -5.92 12.78 -16.91
N LEU A 88 -6.58 13.77 -17.50
CA LEU A 88 -6.53 14.06 -18.92
C LEU A 88 -5.38 15.02 -19.23
N PHE A 89 -4.14 14.64 -18.94
CA PHE A 89 -2.99 15.54 -19.16
C PHE A 89 -2.83 15.94 -20.64
N PRO A 90 -2.51 17.21 -20.96
CA PRO A 90 -2.18 18.33 -20.06
C PRO A 90 -3.39 19.11 -19.53
N ILE A 91 -4.60 18.70 -19.90
CA ILE A 91 -5.84 19.37 -19.54
C ILE A 91 -6.10 19.13 -18.05
N PRO A 92 -6.44 20.17 -17.26
CA PRO A 92 -6.69 20.06 -15.82
C PRO A 92 -8.05 19.42 -15.52
N CYS A 93 -8.31 18.26 -16.13
CA CYS A 93 -9.53 17.51 -15.97
C CYS A 93 -9.22 16.07 -15.56
N TYR A 94 -10.10 15.48 -14.78
CA TYR A 94 -10.05 14.07 -14.44
C TYR A 94 -11.46 13.48 -14.45
N TYR A 95 -11.54 12.17 -14.62
CA TYR A 95 -12.75 11.40 -14.35
C TYR A 95 -12.41 10.18 -13.51
N GLY A 96 -13.38 9.70 -12.74
CA GLY A 96 -13.25 8.43 -12.05
C GLY A 96 -13.69 7.29 -12.96
N ILE A 97 -12.95 6.18 -12.97
CA ILE A 97 -13.35 4.96 -13.72
C ILE A 97 -13.95 3.88 -12.83
N ASN A 98 -13.88 4.05 -11.49
CA ASN A 98 -14.35 3.07 -10.50
C ASN A 98 -15.76 3.42 -9.97
N ALA A 99 -16.04 3.12 -8.70
CA ALA A 99 -17.25 3.55 -8.01
C ALA A 99 -17.50 5.07 -8.16
N ALA A 100 -16.43 5.87 -8.25
CA ALA A 100 -16.54 7.30 -8.52
C ALA A 100 -17.01 7.65 -9.95
N GLY A 101 -16.87 6.75 -10.94
CA GLY A 101 -17.39 6.96 -12.28
C GLY A 101 -18.92 7.02 -12.32
N ALA A 102 -19.57 6.28 -11.42
CA ALA A 102 -21.02 6.34 -11.21
C ALA A 102 -21.47 7.59 -10.42
N ILE A 103 -20.54 8.30 -9.79
CA ILE A 103 -20.83 9.50 -9.00
C ILE A 103 -20.71 10.71 -9.94
N SER A 104 -21.84 11.34 -10.27
CA SER A 104 -21.87 12.51 -11.14
C SER A 104 -22.02 13.82 -10.36
N GLY A 105 -21.65 14.93 -11.00
CA GLY A 105 -21.89 16.28 -10.48
C GLY A 105 -21.07 16.62 -9.24
N ASN A 106 -21.67 17.40 -8.34
CA ASN A 106 -21.00 17.98 -7.16
C ASN A 106 -20.42 16.92 -6.22
N SER A 107 -20.98 15.71 -6.21
CA SER A 107 -20.51 14.61 -5.36
C SER A 107 -19.07 14.22 -5.71
N GLN A 108 -18.69 14.20 -6.98
CA GLN A 108 -17.34 13.85 -7.41
C GLN A 108 -16.31 14.93 -7.03
N THR A 109 -16.72 16.20 -7.10
CA THR A 109 -15.95 17.34 -6.62
C THR A 109 -15.69 17.23 -5.13
N VAL A 110 -16.74 16.96 -4.32
CA VAL A 110 -16.62 16.71 -2.88
C VAL A 110 -15.67 15.56 -2.60
N TYR A 111 -15.78 14.45 -3.35
CA TYR A 111 -14.89 13.30 -3.23
C TYR A 111 -13.42 13.65 -3.50
N PHE A 112 -13.13 14.47 -4.51
CA PHE A 112 -11.77 14.94 -4.78
C PHE A 112 -11.20 15.78 -3.63
N PHE A 113 -11.98 16.73 -3.11
CA PHE A 113 -11.57 17.54 -1.97
C PHE A 113 -11.31 16.72 -0.71
N ILE A 114 -12.13 15.69 -0.46
CA ILE A 114 -11.89 14.75 0.64
C ILE A 114 -10.59 13.97 0.41
N GLY A 115 -10.31 13.54 -0.82
CA GLY A 115 -9.08 12.81 -1.17
C GLY A 115 -7.82 13.65 -0.95
N VAL A 116 -7.81 14.88 -1.49
CA VAL A 116 -6.72 15.84 -1.27
C VAL A 116 -6.58 16.17 0.23
N GLY A 117 -7.70 16.30 0.95
CA GLY A 117 -7.68 16.53 2.39
C GLY A 117 -7.15 15.36 3.22
N ALA A 118 -7.42 14.12 2.79
CA ALA A 118 -6.87 12.92 3.40
C ALA A 118 -5.34 12.88 3.23
N GLU A 119 -4.85 13.23 2.03
CA GLU A 119 -3.43 13.27 1.71
C GLU A 119 -2.69 14.37 2.49
N ILE A 120 -3.20 15.59 2.50
CA ILE A 120 -2.66 16.68 3.34
C ILE A 120 -2.65 16.27 4.81
N GLY A 121 -3.73 15.63 5.26
CA GLY A 121 -3.84 15.08 6.60
C GLY A 121 -2.74 14.06 6.93
N LYS A 122 -2.38 13.19 5.98
CA LYS A 122 -1.32 12.19 6.10
C LYS A 122 0.05 12.85 6.20
N VAL A 123 0.34 13.81 5.31
CA VAL A 123 1.57 14.62 5.35
C VAL A 123 1.71 15.33 6.69
N CYS A 124 0.66 16.05 7.13
CA CYS A 124 0.66 16.74 8.41
C CYS A 124 0.85 15.77 9.58
N ALA A 125 0.22 14.58 9.56
CA ALA A 125 0.42 13.58 10.60
C ALA A 125 1.89 13.14 10.70
N ILE A 126 2.59 12.97 9.57
CA ILE A 126 4.01 12.62 9.56
C ILE A 126 4.88 13.77 10.09
N VAL A 127 4.60 15.02 9.70
CA VAL A 127 5.30 16.20 10.23
C VAL A 127 5.11 16.31 11.75
N LEU A 128 3.90 16.07 12.25
CA LEU A 128 3.61 16.05 13.69
C LEU A 128 4.31 14.89 14.41
N GLN A 129 4.51 13.74 13.74
CA GLN A 129 5.35 12.67 14.28
C GLN A 129 6.83 13.09 14.35
N LEU A 130 7.36 13.75 13.32
CA LEU A 130 8.73 14.29 13.32
C LEU A 130 8.93 15.27 14.48
N GLU A 131 8.03 16.23 14.64
CA GLU A 131 8.03 17.23 15.72
C GLU A 131 8.05 16.56 17.09
N TYR A 132 7.14 15.62 17.31
CA TYR A 132 7.06 14.90 18.57
C TYR A 132 8.35 14.11 18.87
N ARG A 133 8.97 13.49 17.86
CA ARG A 133 10.24 12.78 18.04
C ARG A 133 11.39 13.73 18.31
N TYR A 134 11.41 14.89 17.66
CA TYR A 134 12.37 15.94 17.95
C TYR A 134 12.23 16.41 19.40
N GLN A 135 11.01 16.64 19.89
CA GLN A 135 10.77 16.97 21.30
C GLN A 135 11.32 15.90 22.26
N GLN A 136 11.22 14.61 21.90
CA GLN A 136 11.77 13.51 22.70
C GLN A 136 13.29 13.41 22.69
N ALA A 137 13.94 13.85 21.61
CA ALA A 137 15.40 13.85 21.47
C ALA A 137 16.06 15.00 22.28
N GLN A 138 15.29 16.05 22.57
CA GLN A 138 15.77 17.26 23.25
C GLN A 138 15.92 17.06 24.77
N LEU A 139 16.95 17.73 25.34
CA LEU A 139 17.19 17.78 26.79
C LEU A 139 15.96 18.28 27.56
N ALA A 140 15.81 17.82 28.81
CA ALA A 140 14.69 18.18 29.68
C ALA A 140 14.54 19.71 29.85
N HIS A 141 15.66 20.44 29.83
CA HIS A 141 15.76 21.88 30.02
C HIS A 141 15.93 22.67 28.71
N SER A 142 15.75 22.04 27.52
CA SER A 142 15.85 22.79 26.27
C SER A 142 14.71 23.82 26.19
N LYS A 143 15.02 25.03 25.69
CA LYS A 143 14.01 26.09 25.49
C LYS A 143 12.83 25.58 24.64
N TYR A 144 13.13 24.77 23.62
CA TYR A 144 12.12 24.15 22.78
C TYR A 144 11.20 23.21 23.57
N ARG A 145 11.75 22.32 24.40
CA ARG A 145 10.95 21.40 25.22
C ARG A 145 10.14 22.15 26.26
N TYR A 146 10.68 23.23 26.82
CA TYR A 146 9.95 24.12 27.72
C TYR A 146 8.76 24.80 27.02
N ILE A 147 8.96 25.40 25.85
CA ILE A 147 7.88 26.00 25.05
C ILE A 147 6.82 24.95 24.68
N CYS A 148 7.23 23.79 24.18
CA CYS A 148 6.28 22.72 23.86
C CYS A 148 5.59 22.18 25.12
N SER A 149 6.24 22.22 26.30
CA SER A 149 5.60 21.84 27.57
C SER A 149 4.54 22.84 28.02
N LEU A 150 4.72 24.13 27.75
CA LEU A 150 3.70 25.17 27.98
C LEU A 150 2.48 24.97 27.07
N LEU A 151 2.71 24.46 25.86
CA LEU A 151 1.64 24.15 24.90
C LEU A 151 0.95 22.81 25.17
N GLN A 152 1.47 21.95 26.05
CA GLN A 152 0.92 20.60 26.23
C GLN A 152 -0.56 20.59 26.63
N GLY A 153 -1.33 19.69 26.03
CA GLY A 153 -2.75 19.50 26.34
C GLY A 153 -3.66 20.08 25.26
N TRP A 154 -4.67 20.84 25.66
CA TRP A 154 -5.61 21.49 24.73
C TRP A 154 -4.95 22.49 23.77
N PRO A 155 -4.01 23.35 24.20
CA PRO A 155 -3.37 24.31 23.29
C PRO A 155 -2.58 23.64 22.17
N GLU A 156 -1.84 22.56 22.45
CA GLU A 156 -1.13 21.75 21.47
C GLU A 156 -2.09 21.15 20.44
N LEU A 157 -3.24 20.62 20.89
CA LEU A 157 -4.24 20.07 19.98
C LEU A 157 -4.83 21.16 19.08
N ILE A 158 -5.15 22.33 19.63
CA ILE A 158 -5.67 23.48 18.88
C ILE A 158 -4.63 23.95 17.86
N LEU A 159 -3.36 24.09 18.24
CA LEU A 159 -2.29 24.50 17.33
C LEU A 159 -2.11 23.48 16.19
N LYS A 160 -2.10 22.19 16.50
CA LYS A 160 -1.96 21.11 15.50
C LYS A 160 -3.18 21.07 14.56
N ALA A 161 -4.38 21.25 15.09
CA ALA A 161 -5.60 21.36 14.29
C ALA A 161 -5.59 22.61 13.40
N ALA A 162 -5.20 23.77 13.95
CA ALA A 162 -5.09 25.02 13.20
C ALA A 162 -4.06 24.91 12.07
N LEU A 163 -2.93 24.23 12.30
CA LEU A 163 -1.93 23.97 11.27
C LEU A 163 -2.46 23.08 10.15
N VAL A 164 -3.20 22.01 10.47
CA VAL A 164 -3.85 21.16 9.47
C VAL A 164 -4.89 21.95 8.67
N VAL A 165 -5.73 22.75 9.33
CA VAL A 165 -6.73 23.60 8.68
C VAL A 165 -6.07 24.66 7.80
N PHE A 166 -4.95 25.24 8.24
CA PHE A 166 -4.17 26.19 7.47
C PHE A 166 -3.64 25.56 6.17
N PHE A 167 -2.99 24.39 6.24
CA PHE A 167 -2.50 23.69 5.04
C PHE A 167 -3.65 23.27 4.10
N LEU A 168 -4.78 22.82 4.66
CA LEU A 168 -5.98 22.55 3.86
C LEU A 168 -6.47 23.81 3.15
N ALA A 169 -6.57 24.94 3.85
CA ALA A 169 -7.01 26.21 3.27
C ALA A 169 -6.05 26.68 2.15
N VAL A 170 -4.74 26.70 2.41
CA VAL A 170 -3.72 27.14 1.44
C VAL A 170 -3.74 26.29 0.17
N ILE A 171 -3.97 24.97 0.29
CA ILE A 171 -3.98 24.08 -0.87
C ILE A 171 -5.34 24.08 -1.56
N LEU A 172 -6.46 24.00 -0.81
CA LEU A 172 -7.80 23.81 -1.39
C LEU A 172 -8.46 25.10 -1.87
N ILE A 173 -8.20 26.26 -1.25
CA ILE A 173 -8.81 27.53 -1.67
C ILE A 173 -8.45 27.90 -3.12
N PRO A 174 -7.18 27.78 -3.58
CA PRO A 174 -6.85 28.01 -4.98
C PRO A 174 -7.66 27.13 -5.94
N PHE A 175 -7.84 25.85 -5.63
CA PHE A 175 -8.69 24.96 -6.43
C PHE A 175 -10.15 25.42 -6.42
N LEU A 176 -10.71 25.79 -5.26
CA LEU A 176 -12.09 26.26 -5.15
C LEU A 176 -12.36 27.55 -5.93
N ILE A 177 -11.42 28.50 -5.91
CA ILE A 177 -11.55 29.77 -6.66
C ILE A 177 -11.40 29.53 -8.16
N ALA A 178 -10.54 28.59 -8.56
CA ALA A 178 -10.28 28.28 -9.95
C ALA A 178 -11.28 27.29 -10.57
N LEU A 179 -12.28 26.81 -9.82
CA LEU A 179 -13.30 25.89 -10.33
C LEU A 179 -14.11 26.58 -11.45
N PRO A 180 -14.00 26.08 -12.69
CA PRO A 180 -14.68 26.65 -13.84
C PRO A 180 -16.15 26.22 -13.89
N ASN A 181 -16.98 26.95 -14.66
CA ASN A 181 -18.30 26.45 -15.02
C ASN A 181 -18.14 25.19 -15.88
N ARG A 182 -18.53 24.05 -15.31
CA ARG A 182 -18.33 22.73 -15.91
C ARG A 182 -18.94 22.61 -17.30
N GLN A 183 -20.14 23.14 -17.52
CA GLN A 183 -20.81 22.99 -18.81
C GLN A 183 -20.09 23.77 -19.92
N GLU A 184 -19.73 25.02 -19.62
CA GLU A 184 -18.99 25.88 -20.56
C GLU A 184 -17.62 25.28 -20.89
N GLN A 185 -16.92 24.74 -19.89
CA GLN A 185 -15.62 24.14 -20.14
C GLN A 185 -15.71 22.83 -20.91
N LEU A 186 -16.65 21.93 -20.59
CA LEU A 186 -16.82 20.69 -21.34
C LEU A 186 -17.21 20.98 -22.80
N ALA A 187 -18.06 21.99 -23.03
CA ALA A 187 -18.40 22.43 -24.39
C ALA A 187 -17.18 22.98 -25.14
N LEU A 188 -16.38 23.82 -24.48
CA LEU A 188 -15.12 24.34 -25.04
C LEU A 188 -14.14 23.21 -25.36
N LEU A 189 -13.93 22.27 -24.44
CA LEU A 189 -13.03 21.14 -24.59
C LEU A 189 -13.46 20.20 -25.73
N ALA A 190 -14.75 19.88 -25.81
CA ALA A 190 -15.31 19.10 -26.92
C ALA A 190 -15.14 19.79 -28.27
N SER A 191 -15.18 21.14 -28.31
CA SER A 191 -14.96 21.91 -29.54
C SER A 191 -13.49 22.00 -29.97
N LEU A 192 -12.54 21.86 -29.04
CA LEU A 192 -11.11 21.96 -29.31
C LEU A 192 -10.50 20.67 -29.84
N ASP A 193 -10.99 19.51 -29.39
CA ASP A 193 -10.50 18.20 -29.81
C ASP A 193 -11.66 17.19 -29.90
N PRO A 194 -11.94 16.61 -31.08
CA PRO A 194 -13.04 15.65 -31.25
C PRO A 194 -12.81 14.36 -30.45
N VAL A 195 -11.57 13.97 -30.16
CA VAL A 195 -11.27 12.80 -29.31
C VAL A 195 -11.71 13.09 -27.88
N LEU A 196 -11.44 14.30 -27.41
CA LEU A 196 -11.87 14.74 -26.09
C LEU A 196 -13.40 14.86 -26.01
N GLY A 197 -14.05 15.31 -27.09
CA GLY A 197 -15.51 15.28 -27.22
C GLY A 197 -16.08 13.87 -26.98
N LYS A 198 -15.49 12.85 -27.62
CA LYS A 198 -15.89 11.45 -27.41
C LYS A 198 -15.68 10.99 -25.97
N ILE A 199 -14.55 11.33 -25.34
CA ILE A 199 -14.28 11.00 -23.93
C ILE A 199 -15.30 11.69 -23.00
N ILE A 200 -15.72 12.93 -23.31
CA ILE A 200 -16.74 13.65 -22.54
C ILE A 200 -18.12 13.01 -22.68
N GLU A 201 -18.47 12.53 -23.87
CA GLU A 201 -19.70 11.77 -24.10
C GLU A 201 -19.71 10.44 -23.34
N GLU A 202 -18.59 9.71 -23.36
CA GLU A 202 -18.43 8.43 -22.64
C GLU A 202 -18.36 8.62 -21.11
N HIS A 203 -17.79 9.73 -20.66
CA HIS A 203 -17.58 10.05 -19.25
C HIS A 203 -18.14 11.44 -18.93
N PRO A 204 -19.48 11.59 -18.85
CA PRO A 204 -20.08 12.88 -18.53
C PRO A 204 -19.64 13.38 -17.16
N SER A 205 -19.17 12.50 -16.26
CA SER A 205 -18.56 12.80 -14.95
C SER A 205 -17.14 13.37 -15.03
N ILE A 206 -16.67 13.90 -16.15
CA ILE A 206 -15.41 14.65 -16.15
C ILE A 206 -15.55 15.91 -15.28
N GLN A 207 -14.52 16.13 -14.45
CA GLN A 207 -14.38 17.28 -13.58
C GLN A 207 -13.08 18.00 -13.93
N CYS A 208 -13.18 19.31 -14.11
CA CYS A 208 -12.05 20.16 -14.43
C CYS A 208 -11.80 21.15 -13.28
N PHE A 209 -10.53 21.37 -12.95
CA PHE A 209 -10.13 22.15 -11.78
C PHE A 209 -9.40 23.46 -12.11
N ALA A 210 -9.33 23.82 -13.39
CA ALA A 210 -8.95 25.14 -13.86
C ALA A 210 -9.65 25.43 -15.19
N SER A 211 -10.02 26.70 -15.44
CA SER A 211 -10.57 27.13 -16.73
C SER A 211 -9.50 27.13 -17.84
N GLY A 212 -9.89 26.71 -19.04
CA GLY A 212 -8.98 26.68 -20.19
C GLY A 212 -7.87 25.63 -20.08
N THR A 213 -6.72 25.91 -20.68
CA THR A 213 -5.57 24.99 -20.75
C THR A 213 -4.45 25.34 -19.76
N ASP A 214 -4.49 26.50 -19.11
CA ASP A 214 -3.41 26.97 -18.23
C ASP A 214 -3.67 26.56 -16.77
N SER A 215 -3.23 25.35 -16.43
CA SER A 215 -3.30 24.81 -15.07
C SER A 215 -2.17 25.27 -14.16
N LYS A 216 -1.21 26.05 -14.68
CA LYS A 216 0.05 26.36 -13.99
C LYS A 216 -0.18 27.12 -12.69
N ILE A 217 -1.07 28.11 -12.69
CA ILE A 217 -1.34 28.96 -11.52
C ILE A 217 -1.94 28.12 -10.38
N VAL A 218 -2.88 27.22 -10.69
CA VAL A 218 -3.57 26.39 -9.70
C VAL A 218 -2.64 25.31 -9.14
N LEU A 219 -1.77 24.74 -9.97
CA LEU A 219 -0.86 23.66 -9.59
C LEU A 219 0.47 24.15 -8.96
N ALA A 220 0.88 25.41 -9.22
CA ALA A 220 2.14 25.96 -8.71
C ALA A 220 2.20 25.97 -7.18
N ILE A 221 1.12 26.38 -6.50
CA ILE A 221 1.10 26.44 -5.03
C ILE A 221 1.23 25.03 -4.40
N PRO A 222 0.39 24.03 -4.77
CA PRO A 222 0.57 22.65 -4.32
C PRO A 222 1.96 22.09 -4.66
N PHE A 223 2.46 22.34 -5.87
CA PHE A 223 3.78 21.89 -6.31
C PHE A 223 4.90 22.42 -5.41
N CYS A 224 4.91 23.74 -5.15
CA CYS A 224 5.90 24.37 -4.27
C CYS A 224 5.84 23.82 -2.84
N ILE A 225 4.65 23.61 -2.30
CA ILE A 225 4.48 23.04 -0.95
C ILE A 225 5.04 21.61 -0.92
N VAL A 226 4.65 20.77 -1.88
CA VAL A 226 5.10 19.38 -1.98
C VAL A 226 6.62 19.31 -2.19
N MET A 227 7.20 20.26 -2.94
CA MET A 227 8.64 20.37 -3.18
C MET A 227 9.42 20.76 -1.94
N CYS A 228 8.84 21.58 -1.06
CA CYS A 228 9.47 22.01 0.19
C CYS A 228 9.48 20.92 1.27
N LEU A 229 8.50 20.01 1.28
CA LEU A 229 8.35 18.98 2.32
C LEU A 229 9.59 18.08 2.54
N PRO A 230 10.27 17.57 1.49
CA PRO A 230 11.51 16.79 1.65
C PRO A 230 12.61 17.56 2.35
N PHE A 231 12.77 18.84 2.02
CA PHE A 231 13.82 19.69 2.62
C PHE A 231 13.52 19.95 4.09
N VAL A 232 12.26 20.24 4.43
CA VAL A 232 11.82 20.40 5.83
C VAL A 232 12.04 19.09 6.60
N GLY A 233 11.68 17.95 6.01
CA GLY A 233 11.88 16.63 6.58
C GLY A 233 13.35 16.28 6.81
N ALA A 234 14.21 16.55 5.83
CA ALA A 234 15.65 16.33 5.90
C ALA A 234 16.32 17.25 6.93
N ALA A 235 15.91 18.53 6.99
CA ALA A 235 16.38 19.47 8.01
C ALA A 235 15.97 19.01 9.41
N ALA A 236 14.71 18.60 9.61
CA ALA A 236 14.23 18.07 10.89
C ALA A 236 15.00 16.81 11.31
N LEU A 237 15.19 15.84 10.41
CA LEU A 237 15.98 14.65 10.68
C LEU A 237 17.44 14.98 11.03
N SER A 238 18.05 15.94 10.33
CA SER A 238 19.42 16.39 10.61
C SER A 238 19.54 17.05 11.98
N LEU A 239 18.56 17.86 12.38
CA LEU A 239 18.48 18.44 13.72
C LEU A 239 18.28 17.38 14.80
N ILE A 240 17.39 16.41 14.58
CA ILE A 240 17.17 15.28 15.50
C ILE A 240 18.46 14.49 15.68
N TYR A 241 19.11 14.10 14.59
CA TYR A 241 20.36 13.34 14.62
C TYR A 241 21.48 14.10 15.34
N SER A 242 21.63 15.38 15.03
CA SER A 242 22.64 16.24 15.65
C SER A 242 22.39 16.38 17.16
N SER A 243 21.13 16.56 17.57
CA SER A 243 20.74 16.60 18.98
C SER A 243 21.03 15.27 19.69
N ILE A 244 20.70 14.13 19.07
CA ILE A 244 21.00 12.81 19.65
C ILE A 244 22.51 12.62 19.86
N ARG A 245 23.33 13.07 18.91
CA ARG A 245 24.79 12.92 18.95
C ARG A 245 25.48 13.86 19.92
N GLN A 246 25.01 15.10 20.05
CA GLN A 246 25.61 16.11 20.92
C GLN A 246 25.31 15.87 22.40
N HIS A 247 24.21 15.17 22.73
CA HIS A 247 23.81 14.95 24.11
C HIS A 247 24.40 13.66 24.70
N GLN A 248 25.05 13.79 25.86
CA GLN A 248 25.47 12.64 26.67
C GLN A 248 24.26 11.95 27.29
N MET A 249 23.68 11.01 26.55
CA MET A 249 22.61 10.14 27.03
C MET A 249 23.18 8.84 27.58
N SER A 250 22.45 8.20 28.50
CA SER A 250 22.78 6.82 28.89
C SER A 250 22.82 5.92 27.65
N ALA A 251 23.73 4.94 27.62
CA ALA A 251 23.90 4.05 26.47
C ALA A 251 22.59 3.37 26.03
N LYS A 252 21.73 3.03 26.99
CA LYS A 252 20.41 2.43 26.75
C LYS A 252 19.44 3.42 26.10
N THR A 253 19.38 4.66 26.59
CA THR A 253 18.54 5.72 26.01
C THR A 253 19.01 6.10 24.61
N HIS A 254 20.32 6.27 24.43
CA HIS A 254 20.92 6.58 23.13
C HIS A 254 20.57 5.50 22.10
N LYS A 255 20.73 4.23 22.45
CA LYS A 255 20.37 3.11 21.56
C LYS A 255 18.88 3.12 21.19
N MET A 256 18.00 3.40 22.15
CA MET A 256 16.56 3.50 21.89
C MET A 256 16.23 4.67 20.96
N GLN A 257 16.78 5.86 21.23
CA GLN A 257 16.58 7.05 20.41
C GLN A 257 17.10 6.85 18.99
N MET A 258 18.25 6.20 18.81
CA MET A 258 18.77 5.86 17.49
C MET A 258 17.89 4.86 16.73
N MET A 259 17.35 3.83 17.38
CA MET A 259 16.39 2.92 16.73
C MET A 259 15.12 3.66 16.27
N LEU A 260 14.61 4.59 17.09
CA LEU A 260 13.45 5.41 16.76
C LEU A 260 13.75 6.39 15.62
N PHE A 261 14.93 7.00 15.63
CA PHE A 261 15.41 7.88 14.55
C PHE A 261 15.50 7.13 13.22
N TRP A 262 16.07 5.92 13.20
CA TRP A 262 16.18 5.12 11.96
C TRP A 262 14.81 4.69 11.42
N SER A 263 13.88 4.33 12.31
CA SER A 263 12.49 4.07 11.93
C SER A 263 11.85 5.30 11.25
N LEU A 264 12.07 6.49 11.81
CA LEU A 264 11.57 7.76 11.28
C LEU A 264 12.23 8.14 9.95
N PHE A 265 13.54 7.92 9.82
CA PHE A 265 14.29 8.11 8.57
C PHE A 265 13.75 7.21 7.45
N ALA A 266 13.48 5.93 7.76
CA ALA A 266 12.87 4.99 6.82
C ALA A 266 11.46 5.42 6.42
N GLN A 267 10.64 5.90 7.37
CA GLN A 267 9.30 6.44 7.08
C GLN A 267 9.35 7.68 6.18
N MET A 268 10.29 8.60 6.42
CA MET A 268 10.46 9.79 5.59
C MET A 268 11.00 9.47 4.20
N THR A 269 11.87 8.48 4.11
CA THR A 269 12.39 7.96 2.84
C THR A 269 11.26 7.31 2.03
N ALA A 270 10.42 6.51 2.69
CA ALA A 270 9.22 5.93 2.08
C ALA A 270 8.22 7.03 1.65
N LEU A 271 7.92 8.02 2.50
CA LEU A 271 7.10 9.18 2.14
C LEU A 271 7.67 9.90 0.91
N PHE A 272 8.98 10.13 0.88
CA PHE A 272 9.64 10.81 -0.23
C PHE A 272 9.48 10.03 -1.53
N PHE A 273 9.90 8.77 -1.57
CA PHE A 273 9.92 7.98 -2.80
C PHE A 273 8.54 7.50 -3.24
N LEU A 274 7.64 7.19 -2.30
CA LEU A 274 6.33 6.61 -2.60
C LEU A 274 5.22 7.65 -2.74
N ILE A 275 5.41 8.87 -2.25
CA ILE A 275 4.34 9.88 -2.26
C ILE A 275 4.85 11.18 -2.86
N ILE A 276 5.90 11.78 -2.28
CA ILE A 276 6.33 13.12 -2.70
C ILE A 276 6.87 13.12 -4.13
N VAL A 277 7.77 12.19 -4.48
CA VAL A 277 8.33 12.12 -5.85
C VAL A 277 7.22 11.88 -6.89
N PRO A 278 6.32 10.89 -6.73
CA PRO A 278 5.18 10.73 -7.61
C PRO A 278 4.27 11.97 -7.68
N LEU A 279 4.02 12.63 -6.55
CA LEU A 279 3.18 13.83 -6.49
C LEU A 279 3.85 15.05 -7.14
N LEU A 280 5.17 15.21 -7.01
CA LEU A 280 5.95 16.23 -7.71
C LEU A 280 5.94 16.01 -9.20
N VAL A 281 6.02 14.76 -9.63
CA VAL A 281 5.94 14.40 -11.03
C VAL A 281 4.54 14.66 -11.59
N TYR A 282 3.49 14.30 -10.83
CA TYR A 282 2.09 14.57 -11.16
C TYR A 282 1.77 16.07 -11.24
N LEU A 283 2.16 16.85 -10.23
CA LEU A 283 1.91 18.30 -10.16
C LEU A 283 2.84 19.11 -11.08
N GLY A 284 4.08 18.65 -11.23
CA GLY A 284 5.10 19.30 -12.05
C GLY A 284 4.96 19.00 -13.54
N GLY A 285 4.38 17.85 -13.91
CA GLY A 285 4.17 17.46 -15.30
C GLY A 285 3.50 18.56 -16.15
N PRO A 286 2.35 19.11 -15.74
CA PRO A 286 1.72 20.25 -16.41
C PRO A 286 2.56 21.53 -16.41
N ILE A 287 3.28 21.81 -15.31
CA ILE A 287 4.08 23.03 -15.16
C ILE A 287 5.27 23.03 -16.12
N PHE A 288 5.93 21.88 -16.27
CA PHE A 288 7.13 21.69 -17.08
C PHE A 288 6.84 21.11 -18.47
N GLY A 289 5.57 20.91 -18.83
CA GLY A 289 5.17 20.34 -20.13
C GLY A 289 5.53 18.86 -20.31
N MET A 290 5.77 18.11 -19.22
CA MET A 290 5.98 16.67 -19.30
C MET A 290 4.64 15.97 -19.55
N ARG A 291 4.51 15.31 -20.70
CA ARG A 291 3.35 14.50 -21.06
C ARG A 291 3.53 13.07 -20.52
N ASN A 292 2.48 12.52 -19.88
CA ASN A 292 2.30 11.12 -19.45
C ASN A 292 3.11 10.62 -18.24
N ILE A 293 2.64 10.86 -17.00
CA ILE A 293 3.16 10.13 -15.83
C ILE A 293 2.09 9.91 -14.74
N PRO A 294 1.79 8.65 -14.32
CA PRO A 294 1.01 8.35 -13.12
C PRO A 294 1.87 8.04 -11.88
N ALA A 295 1.28 8.21 -10.69
CA ALA A 295 1.92 8.22 -9.37
C ALA A 295 1.63 6.97 -8.49
N PHE A 296 2.59 6.52 -7.64
CA PHE A 296 2.65 5.15 -7.08
C PHE A 296 2.91 4.96 -5.54
N SER A 297 2.02 4.25 -4.82
CA SER A 297 2.15 3.58 -3.49
C SER A 297 2.24 2.02 -3.53
N VAL A 298 3.43 1.43 -3.59
CA VAL A 298 3.72 0.04 -4.06
C VAL A 298 2.92 -1.17 -3.48
N SER A 299 2.57 -1.27 -2.19
CA SER A 299 2.00 -2.55 -1.66
C SER A 299 0.48 -2.68 -1.76
N LEU A 300 -0.27 -1.62 -1.50
CA LEU A 300 -1.72 -1.57 -1.71
C LEU A 300 -2.04 -1.33 -3.18
N LEU A 301 -1.10 -0.70 -3.90
CA LEU A 301 -1.17 -0.61 -5.34
C LEU A 301 -0.94 -1.93 -6.04
N LEU A 302 -0.18 -2.88 -5.49
CA LEU A 302 -0.12 -4.18 -6.13
C LEU A 302 -1.50 -4.82 -6.18
N ASP A 303 -2.15 -4.92 -5.02
CA ASP A 303 -3.49 -5.49 -4.93
C ASP A 303 -4.48 -4.65 -5.75
N GLY A 304 -4.31 -3.33 -5.76
CA GLY A 304 -5.04 -2.42 -6.66
C GLY A 304 -4.80 -2.72 -8.14
N PHE A 305 -3.56 -2.78 -8.62
CA PHE A 305 -3.21 -3.03 -10.02
C PHE A 305 -3.68 -4.40 -10.47
N CYS A 306 -3.47 -5.43 -9.65
CA CYS A 306 -3.98 -6.76 -9.96
C CYS A 306 -5.51 -6.77 -10.06
N THR A 307 -6.21 -6.11 -9.12
CA THR A 307 -7.69 -5.99 -9.11
C THR A 307 -8.21 -5.18 -10.30
N PHE A 308 -7.51 -4.13 -10.69
CA PHE A 308 -8.03 -3.18 -11.69
C PHE A 308 -7.63 -3.51 -13.12
N ILE A 309 -6.51 -4.21 -13.31
CA ILE A 309 -6.11 -4.69 -14.63
C ILE A 309 -7.00 -5.87 -15.01
N GLY A 310 -7.19 -6.84 -14.11
CA GLY A 310 -7.86 -8.09 -14.43
C GLY A 310 -7.29 -8.70 -15.70
N SER A 311 -5.98 -8.96 -15.71
CA SER A 311 -5.28 -9.34 -16.93
C SER A 311 -5.68 -10.74 -17.36
N VAL A 312 -6.19 -10.86 -18.59
CA VAL A 312 -6.34 -12.14 -19.27
C VAL A 312 -5.16 -12.33 -20.21
N THR A 313 -4.31 -13.31 -19.91
CA THR A 313 -3.14 -13.64 -20.73
C THR A 313 -3.54 -14.57 -21.87
N LEU A 314 -3.11 -14.26 -23.10
CA LEU A 314 -3.47 -14.95 -24.34
C LEU A 314 -2.49 -16.05 -24.75
N PHE A 315 -1.86 -16.72 -23.77
CA PHE A 315 -0.84 -17.71 -24.08
C PHE A 315 -1.37 -18.84 -24.96
N PRO A 316 -0.57 -19.32 -25.93
CA PRO A 316 0.87 -19.11 -26.10
C PRO A 316 1.28 -17.75 -26.71
N ILE A 317 0.33 -16.99 -27.23
CA ILE A 317 0.60 -15.65 -27.78
C ILE A 317 1.07 -14.75 -26.60
N PRO A 318 2.21 -14.05 -26.72
CA PRO A 318 2.80 -13.25 -25.65
C PRO A 318 2.03 -11.93 -25.42
N CYS A 319 0.71 -11.98 -25.39
CA CYS A 319 -0.14 -10.82 -25.22
C CYS A 319 -1.12 -11.01 -24.06
N TYR A 320 -1.61 -9.91 -23.52
CA TYR A 320 -2.66 -9.88 -22.52
C TYR A 320 -3.55 -8.67 -22.79
N TYR A 321 -4.76 -8.72 -22.26
CA TYR A 321 -5.65 -7.56 -22.22
C TYR A 321 -6.25 -7.44 -20.82
N GLY A 322 -6.59 -6.22 -20.42
CA GLY A 322 -7.30 -6.00 -19.16
C GLY A 322 -8.79 -6.18 -19.38
N THR A 323 -9.45 -6.97 -18.53
CA THR A 323 -10.92 -7.09 -18.59
C THR A 323 -11.62 -6.11 -17.66
N SER A 324 -10.90 -5.60 -16.67
CA SER A 324 -11.49 -4.84 -15.58
C SER A 324 -11.48 -3.35 -15.92
N VAL A 325 -11.41 -2.51 -14.90
CA VAL A 325 -11.57 -1.06 -15.03
C VAL A 325 -10.50 -0.44 -15.95
N PHE A 326 -9.32 -1.06 -16.06
CA PHE A 326 -8.27 -0.64 -17.00
C PHE A 326 -8.36 -1.28 -18.40
N GLY A 327 -9.43 -2.00 -18.72
CA GLY A 327 -9.64 -2.56 -20.06
C GLY A 327 -9.78 -1.50 -21.17
N SER A 328 -10.14 -0.26 -20.81
CA SER A 328 -10.16 0.89 -21.73
C SER A 328 -8.82 1.63 -21.85
N VAL A 329 -7.87 1.34 -20.96
CA VAL A 329 -6.56 2.01 -20.97
C VAL A 329 -5.65 1.31 -21.96
N SER A 330 -5.20 2.03 -22.98
CA SER A 330 -4.31 1.52 -24.03
C SER A 330 -2.98 2.29 -24.07
N GLY A 331 -2.05 1.81 -24.91
CA GLY A 331 -0.78 2.47 -25.19
C GLY A 331 0.17 2.60 -23.99
N CYS A 332 0.78 3.78 -23.83
CA CYS A 332 1.85 4.02 -22.86
C CYS A 332 1.39 3.82 -21.40
N ALA A 333 0.15 4.21 -21.08
CA ALA A 333 -0.38 4.07 -19.73
C ALA A 333 -0.42 2.60 -19.31
N GLN A 334 -1.00 1.73 -20.13
CA GLN A 334 -1.08 0.30 -19.85
C GLN A 334 0.30 -0.36 -19.73
N LYS A 335 1.28 0.08 -20.52
CA LYS A 335 2.67 -0.35 -20.38
C LYS A 335 3.22 -0.01 -18.98
N ILE A 336 3.04 1.23 -18.55
CA ILE A 336 3.45 1.67 -17.20
C ILE A 336 2.74 0.82 -16.13
N TYR A 337 1.43 0.58 -16.28
CA TYR A 337 0.67 -0.27 -15.36
C TYR A 337 1.25 -1.67 -15.24
N PHE A 338 1.61 -2.31 -16.36
CA PHE A 338 2.24 -3.63 -16.35
C PHE A 338 3.58 -3.63 -15.62
N PHE A 339 4.50 -2.73 -15.99
CA PHE A 339 5.82 -2.67 -15.36
C PHE A 339 5.73 -2.35 -13.86
N CYS A 340 4.79 -1.52 -13.46
CA CYS A 340 4.59 -1.18 -12.07
C CYS A 340 3.90 -2.28 -11.27
N GLY A 341 2.96 -3.02 -11.87
CA GLY A 341 2.39 -4.22 -11.26
C GLY A 341 3.46 -5.26 -10.97
N VAL A 342 4.28 -5.61 -11.97
CA VAL A 342 5.40 -6.55 -11.79
C VAL A 342 6.44 -6.00 -10.82
N GLY A 343 6.77 -4.70 -10.89
CA GLY A 343 7.68 -4.05 -9.95
C GLY A 343 7.18 -4.10 -8.50
N ALA A 344 5.87 -4.00 -8.30
CA ALA A 344 5.25 -4.09 -6.98
C ALA A 344 5.29 -5.51 -6.41
N GLU A 345 5.10 -6.54 -7.25
CA GLU A 345 5.31 -7.94 -6.87
C GLU A 345 6.76 -8.18 -6.40
N ILE A 346 7.73 -7.69 -7.16
CA ILE A 346 9.15 -7.79 -6.81
C ILE A 346 9.42 -7.10 -5.47
N GLY A 347 8.84 -5.92 -5.26
CA GLY A 347 8.93 -5.19 -4.00
C GLY A 347 8.39 -6.00 -2.81
N LYS A 348 7.24 -6.69 -2.99
CA LYS A 348 6.60 -7.52 -1.97
C LYS A 348 7.45 -8.74 -1.59
N VAL A 349 7.95 -9.47 -2.59
CA VAL A 349 8.88 -10.60 -2.38
C VAL A 349 10.14 -10.13 -1.66
N THR A 350 10.73 -9.02 -2.12
CA THR A 350 11.97 -8.47 -1.55
C THR A 350 11.76 -8.02 -0.10
N ALA A 351 10.60 -7.45 0.24
CA ALA A 351 10.26 -7.08 1.61
C ALA A 351 10.24 -8.29 2.55
N ILE A 352 9.71 -9.43 2.11
CA ILE A 352 9.72 -10.68 2.90
C ILE A 352 11.15 -11.19 3.07
N VAL A 353 11.97 -11.16 2.02
CA VAL A 353 13.40 -11.53 2.10
C VAL A 353 14.14 -10.64 3.12
N PHE A 354 13.90 -9.32 3.11
CA PHE A 354 14.49 -8.42 4.11
C PHE A 354 13.97 -8.68 5.52
N GLN A 355 12.72 -9.09 5.69
CA GLN A 355 12.22 -9.53 6.99
C GLN A 355 12.93 -10.81 7.46
N MET A 356 13.15 -11.79 6.58
CA MET A 356 13.91 -13.00 6.90
C MET A 356 15.35 -12.66 7.32
N GLU A 357 16.03 -11.82 6.55
CA GLU A 357 17.39 -11.33 6.83
C GLU A 357 17.45 -10.66 8.20
N TYR A 358 16.53 -9.75 8.49
CA TYR A 358 16.47 -9.06 9.76
C TYR A 358 16.23 -10.03 10.94
N ARG A 359 15.38 -11.04 10.77
CA ARG A 359 15.15 -12.07 11.80
C ARG A 359 16.38 -12.95 12.00
N TYR A 360 17.05 -13.31 10.92
CA TYR A 360 18.32 -14.02 10.98
C TYR A 360 19.35 -13.21 11.75
N TYR A 361 19.54 -11.93 11.41
CA TYR A 361 20.41 -10.99 12.13
C TYR A 361 20.10 -10.95 13.63
N GLN A 362 18.82 -10.88 14.02
CA GLN A 362 18.41 -10.89 15.44
C GLN A 362 18.68 -12.21 16.15
N ALA A 363 18.64 -13.34 15.44
CA ALA A 363 18.93 -14.66 15.99
C ALA A 363 20.42 -14.91 16.19
N GLN A 364 21.31 -14.14 15.55
CA GLN A 364 22.76 -14.32 15.67
C GLN A 364 23.33 -13.82 17.00
N SER A 365 24.33 -14.55 17.53
CA SER A 365 25.13 -14.12 18.69
C SER A 365 25.81 -12.77 18.42
N SER A 366 26.09 -11.99 19.46
CA SER A 366 26.83 -10.72 19.34
C SER A 366 28.23 -10.88 18.74
N THR A 367 28.81 -12.08 18.84
CA THR A 367 30.13 -12.43 18.32
C THR A 367 30.11 -12.96 16.87
N SER A 368 28.92 -13.18 16.30
CA SER A 368 28.80 -13.69 14.93
C SER A 368 29.40 -12.71 13.93
N LYS A 369 30.24 -13.21 13.01
CA LYS A 369 30.82 -12.43 11.91
C LYS A 369 29.75 -11.73 11.08
N TYR A 370 28.61 -12.39 10.86
CA TYR A 370 27.47 -11.82 10.15
C TYR A 370 26.91 -10.59 10.88
N ARG A 371 26.71 -10.71 12.20
CA ARG A 371 26.20 -9.60 13.01
C ARG A 371 27.20 -8.45 13.10
N LEU A 372 28.49 -8.74 13.14
CA LEU A 372 29.54 -7.74 13.06
C LEU A 372 29.49 -7.02 11.70
N LEU A 373 29.44 -7.76 10.59
CA LEU A 373 29.34 -7.21 9.23
C LEU A 373 28.10 -6.31 9.08
N CYS A 374 26.92 -6.83 9.42
CA CYS A 374 25.69 -6.04 9.40
C CYS A 374 25.75 -4.84 10.35
N GLY A 375 26.45 -4.98 11.49
CA GLY A 375 26.74 -3.89 12.41
C GLY A 375 27.54 -2.75 11.77
N HIS A 376 28.53 -3.06 10.92
CA HIS A 376 29.27 -2.06 10.15
C HIS A 376 28.40 -1.42 9.05
N LEU A 377 27.46 -2.19 8.49
CA LEU A 377 26.54 -1.71 7.48
C LEU A 377 25.35 -0.91 8.07
N GLN A 378 25.18 -0.83 9.39
CA GLN A 378 24.00 -0.18 9.98
C GLN A 378 23.81 1.27 9.51
N GLY A 379 22.54 1.63 9.30
CA GLY A 379 22.15 2.99 8.96
C GLY A 379 22.09 3.25 7.46
N ARG A 380 22.87 4.23 6.96
CA ARG A 380 22.78 4.64 5.54
C ARG A 380 23.26 3.54 4.59
N ALA A 381 24.30 2.80 4.96
CA ALA A 381 24.83 1.72 4.14
C ALA A 381 23.84 0.56 4.02
N GLU A 382 23.12 0.21 5.09
CA GLU A 382 22.08 -0.84 5.09
C GLU A 382 20.95 -0.50 4.13
N VAL A 383 20.46 0.75 4.16
CA VAL A 383 19.42 1.22 3.22
C VAL A 383 19.95 1.21 1.80
N GLY A 384 21.18 1.68 1.57
CA GLY A 384 21.81 1.66 0.24
C GLY A 384 21.97 0.25 -0.33
N VAL A 385 22.42 -0.72 0.48
CA VAL A 385 22.56 -2.12 0.09
C VAL A 385 21.18 -2.73 -0.22
N ARG A 386 20.16 -2.50 0.62
CA ARG A 386 18.81 -3.00 0.37
C ARG A 386 18.20 -2.40 -0.89
N LEU A 387 18.38 -1.10 -1.12
CA LEU A 387 17.94 -0.45 -2.35
C LEU A 387 18.66 -1.02 -3.57
N LEU A 388 19.97 -1.21 -3.49
CA LEU A 388 20.77 -1.81 -4.57
C LEU A 388 20.28 -3.23 -4.90
N VAL A 389 20.01 -4.05 -3.89
CA VAL A 389 19.45 -5.40 -4.08
C VAL A 389 18.08 -5.31 -4.77
N LEU A 390 17.18 -4.46 -4.30
CA LEU A 390 15.86 -4.27 -4.91
C LEU A 390 15.97 -3.83 -6.39
N VAL A 391 16.81 -2.83 -6.68
CA VAL A 391 17.05 -2.34 -8.04
C VAL A 391 17.65 -3.44 -8.92
N THR A 392 18.56 -4.26 -8.39
CA THR A 392 19.14 -5.40 -9.11
C THR A 392 18.06 -6.42 -9.49
N PHE A 393 17.15 -6.77 -8.56
CA PHE A 393 16.02 -7.65 -8.87
C PHE A 393 15.05 -7.04 -9.89
N LEU A 394 14.76 -5.75 -9.78
CA LEU A 394 13.93 -5.04 -10.75
C LEU A 394 14.55 -5.09 -12.15
N ILE A 395 15.85 -4.79 -12.29
CA ILE A 395 16.54 -4.85 -13.58
C ILE A 395 16.58 -6.29 -14.11
N ALA A 396 16.88 -7.27 -13.27
CA ALA A 396 16.97 -8.67 -13.70
C ALA A 396 15.64 -9.23 -14.22
N ILE A 397 14.52 -8.86 -13.58
CA ILE A 397 13.19 -9.36 -13.95
C ILE A 397 12.54 -8.50 -15.03
N LEU A 398 12.54 -7.17 -14.89
CA LEU A 398 11.89 -6.25 -15.84
C LEU A 398 12.73 -5.99 -17.09
N GLY A 399 14.06 -6.14 -17.00
CA GLY A 399 14.99 -5.92 -18.11
C GLY A 399 14.62 -6.71 -19.36
N PRO A 400 14.44 -8.05 -19.28
CA PRO A 400 13.97 -8.83 -20.42
C PRO A 400 12.65 -8.33 -21.02
N PHE A 401 11.64 -8.02 -20.19
CA PHE A 401 10.38 -7.46 -20.68
C PHE A 401 10.56 -6.12 -21.38
N ALA A 402 11.47 -5.26 -20.90
CA ALA A 402 11.73 -3.96 -21.49
C ALA A 402 12.51 -4.05 -22.80
N ILE A 403 13.51 -4.95 -22.88
CA ILE A 403 14.37 -5.14 -24.07
C ILE A 403 13.59 -5.80 -25.21
N PHE A 404 12.75 -6.80 -24.90
CA PHE A 404 11.99 -7.56 -25.89
C PHE A 404 10.58 -7.01 -26.13
N TYR A 405 10.26 -5.83 -25.59
CA TYR A 405 8.95 -5.20 -25.77
C TYR A 405 8.78 -4.79 -27.24
N PRO A 406 7.84 -5.40 -27.99
CA PRO A 406 7.68 -5.11 -29.41
C PRO A 406 7.00 -3.76 -29.65
N ASP A 407 7.15 -3.23 -30.86
CA ASP A 407 6.22 -2.22 -31.37
C ASP A 407 4.81 -2.84 -31.42
N GLN A 408 3.87 -2.22 -30.71
CA GLN A 408 2.52 -2.78 -30.55
C GLN A 408 1.75 -2.74 -31.87
N GLN A 409 1.92 -1.71 -32.70
CA GLN A 409 1.15 -1.60 -33.93
C GLN A 409 1.57 -2.68 -34.93
N ASP A 410 2.87 -2.86 -35.11
CA ASP A 410 3.43 -3.87 -36.01
C ASP A 410 3.09 -5.28 -35.53
N GLN A 411 3.22 -5.54 -34.23
CA GLN A 411 2.93 -6.85 -33.65
C GLN A 411 1.44 -7.19 -33.72
N LEU A 412 0.55 -6.25 -33.43
CA LEU A 412 -0.90 -6.48 -33.51
C LEU A 412 -1.36 -6.65 -34.96
N ALA A 413 -0.81 -5.90 -35.91
CA ALA A 413 -1.09 -6.05 -37.34
C ALA A 413 -0.63 -7.43 -37.85
N LEU A 414 0.57 -7.87 -37.45
CA LEU A 414 1.07 -9.21 -37.76
C LEU A 414 0.12 -10.28 -37.20
N LEU A 415 -0.25 -10.18 -35.91
CA LEU A 415 -1.13 -11.12 -35.24
C LEU A 415 -2.52 -11.19 -35.87
N ALA A 416 -3.10 -10.04 -36.22
CA ALA A 416 -4.40 -9.97 -36.93
C ALA A 416 -4.34 -10.62 -38.32
N SER A 417 -3.19 -10.55 -39.01
CA SER A 417 -3.01 -11.19 -40.32
C SER A 417 -2.86 -12.72 -40.24
N LEU A 418 -2.42 -13.24 -39.09
CA LEU A 418 -2.14 -14.66 -38.90
C LEU A 418 -3.39 -15.46 -38.49
N ASP A 419 -4.31 -14.86 -37.74
CA ASP A 419 -5.50 -15.55 -37.23
C ASP A 419 -6.73 -14.61 -37.20
N PRO A 420 -7.83 -14.94 -37.92
CA PRO A 420 -9.04 -14.11 -37.94
C PRO A 420 -9.73 -14.00 -36.57
N LEU A 421 -9.59 -14.99 -35.68
CA LEU A 421 -10.11 -14.90 -34.31
C LEU A 421 -9.37 -13.79 -33.54
N LEU A 422 -8.05 -13.71 -33.72
CA LEU A 422 -7.21 -12.73 -33.06
C LEU A 422 -7.47 -11.32 -33.59
N ALA A 423 -7.74 -11.17 -34.89
CA ALA A 423 -8.19 -9.91 -35.47
C ALA A 423 -9.47 -9.40 -34.78
N ARG A 424 -10.49 -10.27 -34.61
CA ARG A 424 -11.71 -9.92 -33.88
C ARG A 424 -11.44 -9.56 -32.43
N LEU A 425 -10.54 -10.29 -31.77
CA LEU A 425 -10.20 -10.05 -30.37
C LEU A 425 -9.49 -8.71 -30.18
N ILE A 426 -8.60 -8.33 -31.10
CA ILE A 426 -7.90 -7.03 -31.13
C ILE A 426 -8.91 -5.90 -31.35
N GLU A 427 -9.85 -6.07 -32.26
CA GLU A 427 -10.92 -5.11 -32.51
C GLU A 427 -11.81 -4.91 -31.27
N GLN A 428 -12.15 -6.00 -30.58
CA GLN A 428 -12.96 -5.97 -29.37
C GLN A 428 -12.20 -5.42 -28.15
N ASN A 429 -10.87 -5.56 -28.11
CA ASN A 429 -10.04 -5.21 -26.96
C ASN A 429 -8.87 -4.32 -27.41
N PRO A 430 -9.08 -3.00 -27.59
CA PRO A 430 -8.02 -2.09 -28.02
C PRO A 430 -6.89 -1.91 -26.98
N SER A 431 -7.08 -2.42 -25.76
CA SER A 431 -6.05 -2.53 -24.72
C SER A 431 -5.24 -3.83 -24.84
N LEU A 432 -5.33 -4.60 -25.92
CA LEU A 432 -4.48 -5.77 -26.07
C LEU A 432 -3.01 -5.35 -26.21
N GLN A 433 -2.15 -5.86 -25.33
CA GLN A 433 -0.72 -5.59 -25.35
C GLN A 433 0.10 -6.85 -25.40
N CYS A 434 1.14 -6.81 -26.22
CA CYS A 434 2.10 -7.89 -26.40
C CYS A 434 3.43 -7.51 -25.73
N PHE A 435 4.01 -8.43 -24.97
CA PHE A 435 5.26 -8.22 -24.24
C PHE A 435 6.45 -8.95 -24.87
N SER A 436 6.24 -9.64 -25.99
CA SER A 436 7.29 -10.23 -26.82
C SER A 436 6.91 -10.15 -28.30
N SER A 437 7.92 -10.06 -29.17
CA SER A 437 7.72 -10.10 -30.63
C SER A 437 7.48 -11.52 -31.13
N GLY A 438 6.67 -11.65 -32.17
CA GLY A 438 6.30 -12.94 -32.75
C GLY A 438 5.39 -13.78 -31.83
N VAL A 439 5.53 -15.10 -31.90
CA VAL A 439 4.68 -16.07 -31.18
C VAL A 439 5.39 -16.76 -30.02
N ASP A 440 6.69 -16.55 -29.85
CA ASP A 440 7.51 -17.24 -28.83
C ASP A 440 7.79 -16.33 -27.62
N ALA A 441 6.99 -16.49 -26.57
CA ALA A 441 7.19 -15.78 -25.29
C ALA A 441 8.35 -16.34 -24.44
N THR A 442 8.92 -17.50 -24.83
CA THR A 442 9.81 -18.28 -23.96
C THR A 442 11.01 -17.48 -23.50
N LYS A 443 11.61 -16.69 -24.40
CA LYS A 443 12.80 -15.88 -24.10
C LYS A 443 12.55 -14.82 -23.02
N VAL A 444 11.34 -14.26 -22.97
CA VAL A 444 10.98 -13.22 -21.99
C VAL A 444 10.59 -13.85 -20.66
N VAL A 445 9.92 -15.01 -20.70
CA VAL A 445 9.32 -15.64 -19.52
C VAL A 445 10.27 -16.60 -18.79
N ILE A 446 11.33 -17.10 -19.44
CA ILE A 446 12.27 -18.05 -18.83
C ILE A 446 12.97 -17.52 -17.57
N VAL A 447 13.36 -16.24 -17.58
CA VAL A 447 14.02 -15.59 -16.43
C VAL A 447 13.07 -15.49 -15.22
N PRO A 448 11.88 -14.88 -15.32
CA PRO A 448 10.96 -14.82 -14.18
C PRO A 448 10.50 -16.21 -13.72
N VAL A 449 10.27 -17.18 -14.63
CA VAL A 449 9.93 -18.56 -14.23
C VAL A 449 11.07 -19.21 -13.45
N THR A 450 12.32 -19.05 -13.88
CA THR A 450 13.49 -19.60 -13.18
C THR A 450 13.64 -18.99 -11.78
N ILE A 451 13.45 -17.67 -11.66
CA ILE A 451 13.51 -16.98 -10.37
C ILE A 451 12.38 -17.45 -9.45
N LEU A 452 11.14 -17.53 -9.95
CA LEU A 452 9.99 -18.03 -9.19
C LEU A 452 10.18 -19.49 -8.74
N PHE A 453 10.85 -20.32 -9.55
CA PHE A 453 11.17 -21.69 -9.20
C PHE A 453 12.21 -21.77 -8.08
N ILE A 454 13.27 -20.96 -8.12
CA ILE A 454 14.37 -20.99 -7.13
C ILE A 454 13.95 -20.37 -5.78
N LEU A 455 13.12 -19.33 -5.82
CA LEU A 455 12.77 -18.51 -4.65
C LEU A 455 12.21 -19.31 -3.45
N PRO A 456 11.27 -20.28 -3.61
CA PRO A 456 10.78 -21.11 -2.51
C PRO A 456 11.89 -21.89 -1.80
N PHE A 457 12.83 -22.46 -2.56
CA PHE A 457 13.94 -23.23 -1.99
C PHE A 457 14.89 -22.35 -1.20
N VAL A 458 15.20 -21.15 -1.71
CA VAL A 458 16.03 -20.17 -0.99
C VAL A 458 15.33 -19.73 0.30
N GLY A 459 14.03 -19.43 0.25
CA GLY A 459 13.27 -19.03 1.43
C GLY A 459 13.15 -20.17 2.47
N ALA A 460 12.95 -21.42 2.03
CA ALA A 460 12.92 -22.59 2.92
C ALA A 460 14.29 -22.82 3.58
N ALA A 461 15.38 -22.73 2.81
CA ALA A 461 16.75 -22.82 3.35
C ALA A 461 17.03 -21.70 4.37
N ALA A 462 16.62 -20.46 4.08
CA ALA A 462 16.75 -19.34 5.00
C ALA A 462 15.98 -19.57 6.30
N LEU A 463 14.72 -20.02 6.22
CA LEU A 463 13.92 -20.37 7.39
C LEU A 463 14.54 -21.49 8.21
N PHE A 464 15.06 -22.54 7.56
CA PHE A 464 15.76 -23.62 8.24
C PHE A 464 17.00 -23.11 8.98
N VAL A 465 17.82 -22.28 8.34
CA VAL A 465 19.01 -21.67 8.96
C VAL A 465 18.63 -20.77 10.15
N ILE A 466 17.56 -19.99 10.05
CA ILE A 466 17.02 -19.18 11.16
C ILE A 466 16.59 -20.09 12.31
N TYR A 467 15.82 -21.14 12.03
CA TYR A 467 15.35 -22.09 13.04
C TYR A 467 16.52 -22.75 13.79
N VAL A 468 17.49 -23.31 13.06
CA VAL A 468 18.70 -23.90 13.63
C VAL A 468 19.48 -22.87 14.46
N SER A 469 19.55 -21.63 14.00
CA SER A 469 20.22 -20.55 14.74
C SER A 469 19.49 -20.24 16.06
N ILE A 470 18.16 -20.17 16.06
CA ILE A 470 17.38 -19.94 17.29
C ILE A 470 17.55 -21.09 18.28
N GLU A 471 17.60 -22.33 17.80
CA GLU A 471 17.76 -23.52 18.65
C GLU A 471 19.16 -23.64 19.26
N ARG A 472 20.21 -23.30 18.51
CA ARG A 472 21.60 -23.39 18.97
C ARG A 472 22.01 -22.28 19.95
N GLN A 473 21.29 -21.16 19.98
CA GLN A 473 21.66 -20.02 20.82
C GLN A 473 21.11 -20.16 22.24
N HIS A 474 21.94 -19.84 23.23
CA HIS A 474 21.56 -19.86 24.65
C HIS A 474 20.74 -18.62 25.05
N PHE A 475 19.57 -18.45 24.42
CA PHE A 475 18.62 -17.40 24.80
C PHE A 475 17.93 -17.71 26.12
N THR A 476 17.57 -16.67 26.88
CA THR A 476 16.63 -16.83 28.00
C THR A 476 15.32 -17.45 27.48
N ALA A 477 14.63 -18.26 28.29
CA ALA A 477 13.38 -18.92 27.89
C ALA A 477 12.33 -17.93 27.35
N LYS A 478 12.28 -16.71 27.92
CA LYS A 478 11.38 -15.63 27.47
C LYS A 478 11.77 -15.12 26.08
N THR A 479 13.06 -14.89 25.82
CA THR A 479 13.57 -14.44 24.52
C THR A 479 13.42 -15.54 23.47
N LYS A 480 13.76 -16.80 23.79
CA LYS A 480 13.58 -17.94 22.89
C LYS A 480 12.11 -18.08 22.47
N ARG A 481 11.17 -18.00 23.43
CA ARG A 481 9.74 -18.02 23.14
C ARG A 481 9.29 -16.88 22.22
N LEU A 482 9.81 -15.67 22.42
CA LEU A 482 9.51 -14.53 21.57
C LEU A 482 10.06 -14.73 20.15
N GLN A 483 11.31 -15.16 20.02
CA GLN A 483 11.93 -15.43 18.71
C GLN A 483 11.22 -16.56 17.97
N MET A 484 10.85 -17.65 18.64
CA MET A 484 10.07 -18.73 18.05
C MET A 484 8.68 -18.27 17.59
N MET A 485 8.01 -17.39 18.36
CA MET A 485 6.72 -16.83 17.93
C MET A 485 6.86 -15.98 16.66
N LEU A 486 7.93 -15.18 16.57
CA LEU A 486 8.21 -14.36 15.38
C LEU A 486 8.64 -15.22 14.18
N PHE A 487 9.37 -16.29 14.42
CA PHE A 487 9.72 -17.31 13.42
C PHE A 487 8.47 -17.98 12.84
N TRP A 488 7.55 -18.45 13.69
CA TRP A 488 6.30 -19.07 13.22
C TRP A 488 5.43 -18.11 12.42
N SER A 489 5.40 -16.83 12.81
CA SER A 489 4.76 -15.79 12.01
C SER A 489 5.40 -15.73 10.61
N LEU A 490 6.72 -15.58 10.52
CA LEU A 490 7.45 -15.49 9.26
C LEU A 490 7.32 -16.75 8.40
N PHE A 491 7.35 -17.95 9.01
CA PHE A 491 7.08 -19.23 8.34
C PHE A 491 5.68 -19.24 7.72
N SER A 492 4.68 -18.77 8.45
CA SER A 492 3.32 -18.65 7.93
C SER A 492 3.23 -17.66 6.77
N GLN A 493 3.87 -16.49 6.87
CA GLN A 493 3.86 -15.49 5.78
C GLN A 493 4.53 -16.04 4.52
N MET A 494 5.65 -16.76 4.67
CA MET A 494 6.31 -17.45 3.54
C MET A 494 5.44 -18.55 2.94
N THR A 495 4.72 -19.29 3.77
CA THR A 495 3.78 -20.33 3.31
C THR A 495 2.63 -19.69 2.51
N THR A 496 2.06 -18.59 3.01
CA THR A 496 1.05 -17.80 2.31
C THR A 496 1.58 -17.25 0.99
N LEU A 497 2.78 -16.67 0.97
CA LEU A 497 3.47 -16.21 -0.24
C LEU A 497 3.61 -17.32 -1.27
N PHE A 498 4.05 -18.49 -0.83
CA PHE A 498 4.24 -19.64 -1.71
C PHE A 498 2.92 -20.13 -2.30
N LEU A 499 1.92 -20.42 -1.44
CA LEU A 499 0.66 -21.02 -1.87
C LEU A 499 -0.23 -20.06 -2.66
N LEU A 500 -0.26 -18.78 -2.26
CA LEU A 500 -1.21 -17.81 -2.80
C LEU A 500 -0.61 -16.90 -3.88
N MET A 501 0.72 -16.85 -4.02
CA MET A 501 1.37 -15.95 -4.97
C MET A 501 2.31 -16.70 -5.91
N ILE A 502 3.32 -17.40 -5.37
CA ILE A 502 4.34 -18.06 -6.20
C ILE A 502 3.76 -19.20 -7.03
N VAL A 503 3.01 -20.12 -6.43
CA VAL A 503 2.40 -21.25 -7.15
C VAL A 503 1.43 -20.73 -8.24
N PRO A 504 0.51 -19.80 -7.95
CA PRO A 504 -0.30 -19.14 -8.97
C PRO A 504 0.51 -18.49 -10.10
N LEU A 505 1.48 -17.63 -9.77
CA LEU A 505 2.32 -16.97 -10.78
C LEU A 505 3.08 -17.98 -11.65
N PHE A 506 3.55 -19.08 -11.06
CA PHE A 506 4.20 -20.16 -11.80
C PHE A 506 3.23 -20.81 -12.80
N ILE A 507 2.00 -21.11 -12.38
CA ILE A 507 0.95 -21.65 -13.27
C ILE A 507 0.59 -20.66 -14.38
N CYS A 508 0.61 -19.35 -14.11
CA CYS A 508 0.36 -18.31 -15.12
C CYS A 508 1.52 -18.17 -16.13
N LEU A 509 2.77 -18.34 -15.71
CA LEU A 509 3.96 -18.06 -16.54
C LEU A 509 4.56 -19.30 -17.22
N CYS A 510 4.24 -20.52 -16.77
CA CYS A 510 4.64 -21.75 -17.43
C CYS A 510 3.97 -22.07 -18.78
N PRO A 511 2.73 -21.64 -19.09
CA PRO A 511 2.03 -22.00 -20.33
C PRO A 511 2.81 -21.78 -21.62
N PRO A 512 3.56 -20.67 -21.82
CA PRO A 512 4.38 -20.49 -23.02
C PRO A 512 5.48 -21.52 -23.19
N ILE A 513 6.07 -21.97 -22.07
CA ILE A 513 7.20 -22.89 -22.07
C ILE A 513 6.73 -24.32 -22.41
N PHE A 514 5.55 -24.70 -21.93
CA PHE A 514 4.99 -26.03 -22.13
C PHE A 514 3.93 -26.09 -23.25
N GLY A 515 3.62 -24.98 -23.90
CA GLY A 515 2.62 -24.91 -24.97
C GLY A 515 1.18 -25.15 -24.51
N TRP A 516 0.81 -24.74 -23.28
CA TRP A 516 -0.56 -24.92 -22.79
C TRP A 516 -1.51 -23.91 -23.45
N ARG A 517 -2.51 -24.42 -24.18
CA ARG A 517 -3.44 -23.58 -24.95
C ARG A 517 -4.62 -23.02 -24.13
N ASN A 518 -5.04 -23.72 -23.07
CA ASN A 518 -6.12 -23.27 -22.16
C ASN A 518 -5.71 -22.18 -21.15
N ALA A 519 -4.57 -21.54 -21.36
CA ALA A 519 -4.02 -20.57 -20.44
C ALA A 519 -4.90 -19.34 -20.17
N PRO A 520 -5.67 -18.78 -21.15
CA PRO A 520 -6.55 -17.64 -20.88
C PRO A 520 -7.63 -17.94 -19.84
N LYS A 521 -8.18 -19.16 -19.85
CA LYS A 521 -9.13 -19.62 -18.81
C LYS A 521 -8.42 -19.84 -17.49
N ILE A 522 -7.25 -20.48 -17.52
CA ILE A 522 -6.49 -20.78 -16.30
C ILE A 522 -6.09 -19.49 -15.59
N SER A 523 -5.64 -18.45 -16.33
CA SER A 523 -5.17 -17.20 -15.72
C SER A 523 -6.24 -16.57 -14.84
N ILE A 524 -7.51 -16.55 -15.28
CA ILE A 524 -8.64 -16.03 -14.50
C ILE A 524 -8.75 -16.69 -13.12
N TYR A 525 -8.71 -18.03 -13.08
CA TYR A 525 -8.82 -18.77 -11.81
C TYR A 525 -7.58 -18.62 -10.93
N VAL A 526 -6.42 -18.43 -11.56
CA VAL A 526 -5.13 -18.31 -10.89
C VAL A 526 -4.92 -16.92 -10.29
N PHE A 527 -5.56 -15.88 -10.84
CA PHE A 527 -5.56 -14.55 -10.22
C PHE A 527 -6.30 -14.50 -8.88
N PHE A 528 -7.25 -15.41 -8.64
CA PHE A 528 -7.98 -15.49 -7.37
C PHE A 528 -7.07 -15.58 -6.13
N PRO A 529 -6.26 -16.63 -5.97
CA PRO A 529 -5.36 -16.73 -4.81
C PRO A 529 -4.39 -15.54 -4.69
N ILE A 530 -3.95 -14.95 -5.82
CA ILE A 530 -3.04 -13.79 -5.81
C ILE A 530 -3.69 -12.60 -5.09
N LEU A 531 -4.95 -12.29 -5.41
CA LEU A 531 -5.70 -11.20 -4.79
C LEU A 531 -6.01 -11.43 -3.31
N LEU A 532 -6.09 -12.69 -2.87
CA LEU A 532 -6.30 -13.03 -1.46
C LEU A 532 -5.01 -13.13 -0.63
N HIS A 533 -3.84 -12.99 -1.24
CA HIS A 533 -2.58 -13.09 -0.53
C HIS A 533 -2.51 -12.10 0.65
N THR A 534 -2.70 -10.81 0.39
CA THR A 534 -2.56 -9.75 1.39
C THR A 534 -3.54 -9.87 2.58
N PRO A 535 -4.86 -10.10 2.37
CA PRO A 535 -5.77 -10.30 3.50
C PRO A 535 -5.42 -11.55 4.31
N ILE A 536 -5.02 -12.64 3.65
CA ILE A 536 -4.63 -13.86 4.36
C ILE A 536 -3.33 -13.63 5.14
N ASP A 537 -2.34 -12.93 4.59
CA ASP A 537 -1.11 -12.57 5.30
C ASP A 537 -1.40 -11.75 6.56
N CYS A 538 -2.31 -10.79 6.47
CA CYS A 538 -2.78 -10.01 7.62
C CYS A 538 -3.45 -10.88 8.69
N ILE A 539 -4.33 -11.80 8.29
CA ILE A 539 -4.97 -12.76 9.21
C ILE A 539 -3.91 -13.62 9.91
N MET A 540 -2.93 -14.13 9.16
CA MET A 540 -1.86 -14.96 9.71
C MET A 540 -1.03 -14.18 10.73
N LEU A 541 -0.69 -12.92 10.44
CA LEU A 541 0.00 -12.03 11.37
C LEU A 541 -0.80 -11.85 12.67
N LEU A 542 -2.11 -11.61 12.59
CA LEU A 542 -2.99 -11.50 13.76
C LEU A 542 -3.10 -12.80 14.56
N TYR A 543 -3.12 -13.94 13.86
CA TYR A 543 -3.27 -15.27 14.45
C TYR A 543 -2.01 -15.69 15.22
N PHE A 544 -0.83 -15.59 14.61
CA PHE A 544 0.42 -16.10 15.19
C PHE A 544 0.99 -15.18 16.28
N ILE A 545 0.78 -13.86 16.18
CA ILE A 545 1.33 -12.91 17.15
C ILE A 545 0.39 -12.81 18.37
N ARG A 546 0.80 -13.48 19.46
CA ARG A 546 0.03 -13.58 20.72
C ARG A 546 -0.56 -12.26 21.25
N PRO A 547 0.16 -11.12 21.31
CA PRO A 547 -0.43 -9.87 21.80
C PRO A 547 -1.60 -9.39 20.93
N TYR A 548 -1.56 -9.61 19.61
CA TYR A 548 -2.64 -9.25 18.69
C TYR A 548 -3.83 -10.17 18.88
N ARG A 549 -3.62 -11.49 18.90
CA ARG A 549 -4.68 -12.47 19.17
C ARG A 549 -5.40 -12.22 20.50
N ARG A 550 -4.64 -11.93 21.57
CA ARG A 550 -5.21 -11.60 22.89
C ARG A 550 -6.04 -10.33 22.84
N PHE A 551 -5.59 -9.31 22.11
CA PHE A 551 -6.34 -8.07 21.94
C PHE A 551 -7.67 -8.33 21.22
N VAL A 552 -7.66 -9.11 20.14
CA VAL A 552 -8.86 -9.51 19.40
C VAL A 552 -9.85 -10.24 20.31
N ILE A 553 -9.39 -11.30 21.00
CA ILE A 553 -10.25 -12.08 21.90
C ILE A 553 -10.84 -11.20 23.00
N ARG A 554 -10.04 -10.33 23.64
CA ARG A 554 -10.52 -9.40 24.67
C ARG A 554 -11.56 -8.42 24.13
N HIS A 555 -11.39 -7.95 22.90
CA HIS A 555 -12.33 -7.02 22.26
C HIS A 555 -13.66 -7.73 21.97
N PHE A 556 -13.62 -8.93 21.39
CA PHE A 556 -14.81 -9.77 21.15
C PHE A 556 -15.54 -10.14 22.45
N GLN A 557 -14.81 -10.51 23.50
CA GLN A 557 -15.40 -10.80 24.82
C GLN A 557 -16.11 -9.58 25.40
N ARG A 558 -15.50 -8.39 25.33
CA ARG A 558 -16.13 -7.13 25.78
C ARG A 558 -17.38 -6.79 24.99
N PHE A 559 -17.38 -7.02 23.69
CA PHE A 559 -18.56 -6.79 22.83
C PHE A 559 -19.70 -7.75 23.21
N LYS A 560 -19.40 -9.03 23.41
CA LYS A 560 -20.37 -10.04 23.87
C LYS A 560 -20.97 -9.68 25.24
N THR A 561 -20.15 -9.27 26.21
CA THR A 561 -20.64 -8.89 27.55
C THR A 561 -21.56 -7.67 27.50
N LYS A 562 -21.23 -6.64 26.70
CA LYS A 562 -22.06 -5.44 26.55
C LYS A 562 -23.44 -5.75 25.95
N ASN A 563 -23.46 -6.55 24.87
CA ASN A 563 -24.72 -6.92 24.23
C ASN A 563 -25.58 -7.84 25.10
N LEU A 564 -24.96 -8.72 25.89
CA LEU A 564 -25.70 -9.58 26.81
C LEU A 564 -26.31 -8.77 27.98
N SER A 565 -25.58 -7.78 28.50
CA SER A 565 -26.11 -6.88 29.54
C SER A 565 -27.23 -5.95 29.07
N SER A 566 -27.34 -5.66 27.77
CA SER A 566 -28.45 -4.87 27.23
C SER A 566 -29.70 -5.70 26.90
N ILE A 567 -29.57 -7.02 26.78
CA ILE A 567 -30.69 -7.92 26.40
C ILE A 567 -31.38 -8.51 27.62
N THR A 568 -30.76 -8.49 28.81
CA THR A 568 -31.48 -8.77 30.05
C THR A 568 -32.15 -7.47 30.50
N PRO A 569 -33.43 -7.21 30.17
CA PRO A 569 -34.14 -6.13 30.83
C PRO A 569 -34.06 -6.38 32.33
N SER A 570 -33.99 -5.31 33.09
CA SER A 570 -34.17 -5.30 34.53
C SER A 570 -35.55 -5.88 34.88
N ALA A 571 -35.71 -7.20 34.76
CA ALA A 571 -36.51 -7.99 35.66
C ALA A 571 -35.75 -7.93 36.99
N SER A 572 -35.78 -6.75 37.61
CA SER A 572 -35.86 -6.62 39.05
C SER A 572 -37.11 -7.41 39.45
N VAL A 573 -36.94 -8.72 39.50
CA VAL A 573 -37.63 -9.58 40.42
C VAL A 573 -37.38 -8.91 41.76
N GLN A 574 -38.36 -8.12 42.19
CA GLN A 574 -38.58 -7.80 43.58
C GLN A 574 -38.84 -9.12 44.31
N LEU A 575 -37.80 -9.95 44.47
CA LEU A 575 -37.77 -10.95 45.50
C LEU A 575 -37.47 -10.19 46.77
N VAL A 576 -38.55 -9.62 47.30
CA VAL A 576 -38.76 -9.24 48.68
C VAL A 576 -38.24 -10.39 49.53
N THR A 577 -36.96 -10.34 49.87
CA THR A 577 -36.40 -11.18 50.90
C THR A 577 -36.82 -10.52 52.20
N GLN A 578 -38.04 -10.85 52.60
CA GLN A 578 -38.58 -10.63 53.93
C GLN A 578 -37.74 -11.46 54.91
N ARG A 579 -36.50 -11.02 55.20
CA ARG A 579 -35.69 -11.61 56.25
C ARG A 579 -36.13 -10.96 57.55
N GLY A 580 -37.10 -11.63 58.17
CA GLY A 580 -37.61 -11.27 59.48
C GLY A 580 -36.49 -11.05 60.47
N SER A 581 -36.60 -9.94 61.18
CA SER A 581 -35.96 -9.68 62.45
C SER A 581 -36.38 -10.77 63.45
N ILE A 582 -35.48 -11.72 63.73
CA ILE A 582 -35.55 -12.48 64.98
C ILE A 582 -34.54 -11.85 65.92
N SER A 583 -35.09 -10.99 66.77
CA SER A 583 -34.51 -10.49 68.01
C SER A 583 -34.64 -11.55 69.10
N SER A 584 -33.53 -11.99 69.68
CA SER A 584 -33.45 -12.53 71.05
C SER A 584 -31.97 -12.87 71.30
N PHE A 585 -31.26 -12.13 72.15
CA PHE A 585 -31.27 -12.06 73.62
C PHE A 585 -29.88 -12.54 74.09
N SER A 586 -29.15 -11.65 74.76
CA SER A 586 -27.99 -11.93 75.63
C SER A 586 -28.44 -12.81 76.83
N PRO A 587 -27.54 -13.31 77.72
CA PRO A 587 -26.36 -12.64 78.30
C PRO A 587 -25.02 -13.10 77.74
#